data_AF-A0A7U2QUQ0-F1
#
_entry.id   AF-A0A7U2QUQ0-F1
#
_cell.length_a   1.000
_cell.length_b   1.000
_cell.length_c   1.000
_cell.angle_alpha   90.00
_cell.angle_beta   90.00
_cell.angle_gamma   90.00
#
_symmetry.space_group_name_H-M   'P 1'
#
loop_
_entity.id
_entity.type
_entity.pdbx_description
1 polymer ?
#
loop_
_entity_poly.entity_id
_entity_poly.type
_entity_poly.pdbx_seq_one_letter_code
_entity_poly.pdbx_strand_id
1 'polypeptide(L)'
;MVLAGEDLVAMFTVTHVILALGAYVALRFAYQIVYYRFFHPLSVFPGPFWGSVTRLWIAWHNLRETEVPTVYALTKKYGMILQVSAAGILELMCGWLAGPVVRITPTLLLVSDPTKLPDIYHRNADKTGHYITGSFGETESLFNIRSHKTHAAFRKHIAGPYSFSNVKRMEPLVDARIDDWLNKLDETFASTGAKFDFAWWAVEIGFGAPFGFIEQGKDVGGLIQGFHDGLPAFGLLARLHPFTSWMKTTFMKKYLVAKPEDNTGIGVLMRFRDRLIEQRLREIAEGKDVGRVDLLQTFIDARTEDGKPLDMDYLKAEVLLVLLAGADTTGTVFQSLVNHLLVNQEVYERMMEEIDTASRKGLIPETIPHRCCTDDIAIAACDKESISRLHPQGRQDRTVCFRMRLIEAGFFGSHECIEFHTTQRNGSTAEFRRTVGDDSQAISFFFQL
;
A
#
# COMPACT_ATOMS: atom_id res chain seq x y z
N MET A 1 -65.42 -1.61 -22.05
CA MET A 1 -64.51 -1.61 -20.88
C MET A 1 -63.55 -2.80 -20.86
N VAL A 2 -63.70 -3.82 -21.71
CA VAL A 2 -62.79 -4.99 -21.78
C VAL A 2 -61.61 -4.79 -22.77
N LEU A 3 -61.71 -3.87 -23.73
CA LEU A 3 -60.68 -3.65 -24.76
C LEU A 3 -59.46 -2.82 -24.30
N ALA A 4 -59.48 -2.22 -23.10
CA ALA A 4 -58.35 -1.43 -22.59
C ALA A 4 -57.34 -2.28 -21.78
N GLY A 5 -57.68 -3.53 -21.46
CA GLY A 5 -56.84 -4.43 -20.65
C GLY A 5 -55.81 -5.22 -21.45
N GLU A 6 -56.11 -5.58 -22.70
CA GLU A 6 -55.22 -6.38 -23.55
C GLU A 6 -54.03 -5.55 -24.09
N ASP A 7 -54.26 -4.28 -24.41
CA ASP A 7 -53.20 -3.35 -24.86
C ASP A 7 -52.16 -3.04 -23.77
N LEU A 8 -52.59 -3.07 -22.50
CA LEU A 8 -51.70 -2.81 -21.36
C LEU A 8 -50.70 -3.95 -21.16
N VAL A 9 -51.13 -5.21 -21.40
CA VAL A 9 -50.26 -6.38 -21.33
C VAL A 9 -49.32 -6.48 -22.54
N ALA A 10 -49.76 -6.02 -23.72
CA ALA A 10 -48.92 -5.93 -24.92
C ALA A 10 -47.77 -4.90 -24.79
N MET A 11 -47.99 -3.80 -24.03
CA MET A 11 -46.94 -2.84 -23.65
C MET A 11 -45.92 -3.40 -22.65
N PHE A 12 -46.23 -4.49 -21.94
CA PHE A 12 -45.31 -5.25 -21.08
C PHE A 12 -44.62 -6.41 -21.82
N THR A 13 -44.37 -6.24 -23.12
CA THR A 13 -43.48 -7.17 -23.83
C THR A 13 -42.05 -7.04 -23.30
N VAL A 14 -41.32 -8.16 -23.22
CA VAL A 14 -39.94 -8.23 -22.71
C VAL A 14 -39.03 -7.15 -23.33
N THR A 15 -39.27 -6.81 -24.60
CA THR A 15 -38.59 -5.72 -25.33
C THR A 15 -38.79 -4.34 -24.68
N HIS A 16 -40.01 -3.97 -24.29
CA HIS A 16 -40.27 -2.69 -23.63
C HIS A 16 -39.66 -2.62 -22.23
N VAL A 17 -39.62 -3.75 -21.51
CA VAL A 17 -38.94 -3.83 -20.21
C VAL A 17 -37.43 -3.64 -20.38
N ILE A 18 -36.81 -4.27 -21.39
CA ILE A 18 -35.38 -4.09 -21.68
C ILE A 18 -35.09 -2.65 -22.11
N LEU A 19 -35.92 -2.05 -22.98
CA LEU A 19 -35.77 -0.66 -23.41
C LEU A 19 -35.95 0.33 -22.25
N ALA A 20 -36.94 0.10 -21.38
CA ALA A 20 -37.15 0.92 -20.18
C ALA A 20 -35.97 0.81 -19.20
N LEU A 21 -35.42 -0.39 -19.02
CA LEU A 21 -34.24 -0.61 -18.18
C LEU A 21 -32.99 0.06 -18.77
N GLY A 22 -32.79 -0.05 -20.09
CA GLY A 22 -31.73 0.65 -20.81
C GLY A 22 -31.86 2.17 -20.70
N ALA A 23 -33.06 2.72 -20.89
CA ALA A 23 -33.35 4.15 -20.72
C ALA A 23 -33.11 4.61 -19.29
N TYR A 24 -33.52 3.83 -18.29
CA TYR A 24 -33.27 4.13 -16.88
C TYR A 24 -31.77 4.18 -16.57
N VAL A 25 -30.98 3.20 -17.04
CA VAL A 25 -29.52 3.19 -16.87
C VAL A 25 -28.87 4.39 -17.55
N ALA A 26 -29.28 4.72 -18.79
CA ALA A 26 -28.78 5.88 -19.51
C ALA A 26 -29.11 7.20 -18.80
N LEU A 27 -30.34 7.35 -18.28
CA LEU A 27 -30.75 8.52 -17.50
C LEU A 27 -29.97 8.64 -16.18
N ARG A 28 -29.74 7.53 -15.47
CA ARG A 28 -28.93 7.52 -14.25
C ARG A 28 -27.47 7.91 -14.55
N PHE A 29 -26.91 7.43 -15.65
CA PHE A 29 -25.57 7.80 -16.07
C PHE A 29 -25.47 9.26 -16.51
N ALA A 30 -26.46 9.78 -17.23
CA ALA A 30 -26.54 11.19 -17.59
C ALA A 30 -26.67 12.09 -16.35
N TYR A 31 -27.54 11.72 -15.41
CA TYR A 31 -27.65 12.39 -14.11
C TYR A 31 -26.31 12.39 -13.36
N GLN A 32 -25.61 11.26 -13.34
CA GLN A 32 -24.30 11.14 -12.71
C GLN A 32 -23.27 12.10 -13.31
N ILE A 33 -23.22 12.23 -14.64
CA ILE A 33 -22.33 13.17 -15.34
C ILE A 33 -22.64 14.60 -14.90
N VAL A 34 -23.90 15.00 -14.95
CA VAL A 34 -24.34 16.36 -14.61
C VAL A 34 -24.07 16.66 -13.14
N TYR A 35 -24.46 15.77 -12.24
CA TYR A 35 -24.29 15.93 -10.81
C TYR A 35 -22.82 16.04 -10.41
N TYR A 36 -21.98 15.07 -10.80
CA TYR A 36 -20.58 15.08 -10.39
C TYR A 36 -19.76 16.20 -11.02
N ARG A 37 -20.17 16.69 -12.20
CA ARG A 37 -19.46 17.79 -12.86
C ARG A 37 -19.86 19.16 -12.33
N PHE A 38 -21.14 19.40 -12.08
CA PHE A 38 -21.63 20.76 -11.81
C PHE A 38 -22.06 20.96 -10.35
N PHE A 39 -22.68 19.95 -9.73
CA PHE A 39 -23.35 20.12 -8.43
C PHE A 39 -22.60 19.49 -7.26
N HIS A 40 -21.71 18.52 -7.51
CA HIS A 40 -20.97 17.86 -6.45
C HIS A 40 -19.96 18.81 -5.79
N PRO A 41 -19.78 18.79 -4.46
CA PRO A 41 -18.89 19.71 -3.76
C PRO A 41 -17.44 19.72 -4.29
N LEU A 42 -16.97 18.57 -4.80
CA LEU A 42 -15.64 18.44 -5.40
C LEU A 42 -15.55 18.92 -6.87
N SER A 43 -16.61 19.49 -7.46
CA SER A 43 -16.57 20.08 -8.81
C SER A 43 -15.62 21.28 -8.92
N VAL A 44 -15.33 21.93 -7.78
CA VAL A 44 -14.39 23.05 -7.67
C VAL A 44 -12.96 22.63 -8.01
N PHE A 45 -12.61 21.35 -7.79
CA PHE A 45 -11.26 20.86 -8.08
C PHE A 45 -11.12 20.43 -9.55
N PRO A 46 -10.04 20.86 -10.22
CA PRO A 46 -9.81 20.49 -11.61
C PRO A 46 -9.47 19.00 -11.73
N GLY A 47 -9.84 18.39 -12.85
CA GLY A 47 -9.56 16.97 -13.12
C GLY A 47 -9.92 16.54 -14.54
N PRO A 48 -9.49 15.35 -14.97
CA PRO A 48 -9.86 14.79 -16.26
C PRO A 48 -11.37 14.54 -16.32
N PHE A 49 -11.95 14.69 -17.52
CA PHE A 49 -13.40 14.61 -17.71
C PHE A 49 -13.97 13.31 -17.12
N TRP A 50 -13.44 12.17 -17.56
CA TRP A 50 -13.92 10.85 -17.13
C TRP A 50 -13.56 10.51 -15.69
N GLY A 51 -12.41 10.98 -15.19
CA GLY A 51 -12.04 10.81 -13.78
C GLY A 51 -13.03 11.52 -12.86
N SER A 52 -13.47 12.74 -13.17
CA SER A 52 -14.48 13.43 -12.35
C SER A 52 -15.86 12.76 -12.33
N VAL A 53 -16.17 11.92 -13.33
CA VAL A 53 -17.51 11.33 -13.54
C VAL A 53 -17.60 9.89 -13.02
N THR A 54 -16.55 9.09 -13.20
CA THR A 54 -16.59 7.66 -12.88
C THR A 54 -15.25 7.13 -12.39
N ARG A 55 -15.30 6.18 -11.45
CA ARG A 55 -14.13 5.43 -10.98
C ARG A 55 -13.64 4.39 -12.00
N LEU A 56 -14.45 4.07 -13.01
CA LEU A 56 -14.05 3.19 -14.11
C LEU A 56 -12.85 3.75 -14.88
N TRP A 57 -12.69 5.07 -14.91
CA TRP A 57 -11.56 5.72 -15.58
C TRP A 57 -10.22 5.33 -14.94
N ILE A 58 -10.11 5.46 -13.60
CA ILE A 58 -8.88 5.08 -12.89
C ILE A 58 -8.69 3.55 -12.87
N ALA A 59 -9.78 2.78 -12.77
CA ALA A 59 -9.74 1.32 -12.85
C ALA A 59 -9.22 0.82 -14.20
N TRP A 60 -9.62 1.46 -15.30
CA TRP A 60 -9.10 1.15 -16.64
C TRP A 60 -7.61 1.47 -16.78
N HIS A 61 -7.16 2.60 -16.24
CA HIS A 61 -5.73 2.94 -16.21
C HIS A 61 -4.92 1.97 -15.35
N ASN A 62 -5.50 1.46 -14.26
CA ASN A 62 -4.91 0.43 -13.41
C ASN A 62 -4.73 -0.89 -14.16
N LEU A 63 -5.76 -1.37 -14.86
CA LEU A 63 -5.70 -2.59 -15.68
C LEU A 63 -4.70 -2.51 -16.84
N ARG A 64 -4.42 -1.29 -17.32
CA ARG A 64 -3.42 -1.04 -18.36
C ARG A 64 -2.02 -0.73 -17.82
N GLU A 65 -1.85 -0.76 -16.50
CA GLU A 65 -0.59 -0.39 -15.83
C GLU A 65 -0.11 1.05 -16.17
N THR A 66 -1.03 1.91 -16.59
CA THR A 66 -0.75 3.32 -16.95
C THR A 66 -1.17 4.31 -15.87
N GLU A 67 -1.64 3.82 -14.73
CA GLU A 67 -2.18 4.64 -13.65
C GLU A 67 -1.15 5.65 -13.11
N VAL A 68 0.05 5.17 -12.75
CA VAL A 68 1.13 6.02 -12.21
C VAL A 68 1.55 7.13 -13.19
N PRO A 69 1.93 6.85 -14.45
CA PRO A 69 2.32 7.90 -15.39
C PRO A 69 1.17 8.86 -15.71
N THR A 70 -0.08 8.38 -15.73
CA THR A 70 -1.26 9.23 -15.96
C THR A 70 -1.46 10.19 -14.80
N VAL A 71 -1.46 9.69 -13.57
CA VAL A 71 -1.61 10.49 -12.35
C VAL A 71 -0.49 11.55 -12.26
N TYR A 72 0.74 11.18 -12.58
CA TYR A 72 1.88 12.10 -12.63
C TYR A 72 1.76 13.16 -13.74
N ALA A 73 1.27 12.79 -14.94
CA ALA A 73 1.00 13.76 -15.99
C ALA A 73 -0.10 14.75 -15.60
N LEU A 74 -1.10 14.31 -14.83
CA LEU A 74 -2.18 15.15 -14.34
C LEU A 74 -1.69 16.15 -13.29
N THR A 75 -0.84 15.75 -12.35
CA THR A 75 -0.25 16.68 -11.38
C THR A 75 0.57 17.77 -12.07
N LYS A 76 1.34 17.43 -13.11
CA LYS A 76 2.05 18.41 -13.93
C LYS A 76 1.11 19.35 -14.66
N LYS A 77 0.12 18.80 -15.37
CA LYS A 77 -0.82 19.58 -16.19
C LYS A 77 -1.63 20.57 -15.36
N TYR A 78 -2.24 20.10 -14.28
CA TYR A 78 -3.14 20.91 -13.46
C TYR A 78 -2.41 21.73 -12.39
N GLY A 79 -1.23 21.29 -11.95
CA GLY A 79 -0.34 22.11 -11.11
C GLY A 79 0.20 23.35 -11.83
N MET A 80 0.56 23.22 -13.11
CA MET A 80 1.04 24.35 -13.93
C MET A 80 -0.07 25.37 -14.26
N ILE A 81 -1.31 24.90 -14.48
CA ILE A 81 -2.46 25.78 -14.74
C ILE A 81 -2.75 26.70 -13.54
N LEU A 82 -2.66 26.17 -12.31
CA LEU A 82 -2.89 26.93 -11.08
C LEU A 82 -1.82 28.02 -10.85
N GLN A 83 -0.55 27.74 -11.20
CA GLN A 83 0.52 28.74 -11.12
C GLN A 83 0.33 29.89 -12.13
N VAL A 84 -0.11 29.59 -13.36
CA VAL A 84 -0.32 30.61 -14.39
C VAL A 84 -1.54 31.49 -14.08
N SER A 85 -2.62 30.91 -13.52
CA SER A 85 -3.80 31.70 -13.11
C SER A 85 -3.52 32.59 -11.89
N ALA A 86 -2.68 32.14 -10.94
CA ALA A 86 -2.33 32.90 -9.75
C ALA A 86 -1.47 34.14 -10.06
N ALA A 87 -0.69 34.12 -11.15
CA ALA A 87 0.12 35.26 -11.58
C ALA A 87 -0.66 36.35 -12.36
N GLY A 88 -1.91 36.09 -12.75
CA GLY A 88 -2.64 36.93 -13.70
C GLY A 88 -3.74 37.79 -13.07
N ILE A 89 -4.78 37.18 -12.51
CA ILE A 89 -5.98 37.88 -12.02
C ILE A 89 -6.63 36.96 -10.98
N LEU A 90 -6.99 37.52 -9.81
CA LEU A 90 -7.79 36.92 -8.71
C LEU A 90 -7.03 36.54 -7.42
N GLU A 91 -6.32 37.51 -6.84
CA GLU A 91 -5.70 37.39 -5.50
C GLU A 91 -6.67 37.44 -4.31
N LEU A 92 -7.98 37.65 -4.51
CA LEU A 92 -8.87 38.05 -3.39
C LEU A 92 -9.91 37.03 -2.89
N MET A 93 -10.03 35.81 -3.44
CA MET A 93 -10.99 34.83 -2.88
C MET A 93 -10.54 33.36 -2.81
N CYS A 94 -9.39 32.97 -3.38
CA CYS A 94 -8.97 31.55 -3.44
C CYS A 94 -7.48 31.30 -3.09
N GLY A 95 -6.76 32.27 -2.52
CA GLY A 95 -5.30 32.26 -2.37
C GLY A 95 -4.67 31.30 -1.35
N TRP A 96 -5.40 30.36 -0.75
CA TRP A 96 -4.86 29.47 0.31
C TRP A 96 -5.11 27.96 0.11
N LEU A 97 -5.80 27.54 -0.95
CA LEU A 97 -6.15 26.12 -1.20
C LEU A 97 -5.47 25.49 -2.42
N ALA A 98 -4.75 26.26 -3.23
CA ALA A 98 -4.17 25.80 -4.49
C ALA A 98 -2.72 25.27 -4.33
N GLY A 99 -2.54 24.22 -3.52
CA GLY A 99 -1.53 23.20 -3.84
C GLY A 99 -2.02 22.35 -5.03
N PRO A 100 -1.22 21.46 -5.64
CA PRO A 100 -1.63 20.71 -6.83
C PRO A 100 -2.61 19.59 -6.45
N VAL A 101 -3.84 19.99 -6.15
CA VAL A 101 -4.96 19.12 -5.81
C VAL A 101 -5.76 18.85 -7.08
N VAL A 102 -5.73 17.60 -7.55
CA VAL A 102 -6.40 17.17 -8.77
C VAL A 102 -7.46 16.15 -8.44
N ARG A 103 -8.68 16.35 -8.91
CA ARG A 103 -9.73 15.36 -8.75
C ARG A 103 -9.52 14.21 -9.74
N ILE A 104 -9.28 13.01 -9.24
CA ILE A 104 -9.03 11.82 -10.09
C ILE A 104 -10.21 10.84 -10.13
N THR A 105 -11.10 10.88 -9.13
CA THR A 105 -12.41 10.19 -9.18
C THR A 105 -13.54 11.12 -8.72
N PRO A 106 -14.83 10.72 -8.82
CA PRO A 106 -15.92 11.52 -8.30
C PRO A 106 -15.76 11.93 -6.83
N THR A 107 -15.11 11.10 -6.02
CA THR A 107 -14.98 11.27 -4.56
C THR A 107 -13.53 11.29 -4.07
N LEU A 108 -12.56 11.40 -4.98
CA LEU A 108 -11.13 11.20 -4.68
C LEU A 108 -10.28 12.31 -5.27
N LEU A 109 -9.52 12.95 -4.39
CA LEU A 109 -8.57 14.00 -4.70
C LEU A 109 -7.16 13.44 -4.61
N LEU A 110 -6.34 13.84 -5.56
CA LEU A 110 -4.90 13.63 -5.58
C LEU A 110 -4.23 14.90 -5.10
N VAL A 111 -3.41 14.82 -4.07
CA VAL A 111 -2.66 15.93 -3.49
C VAL A 111 -1.18 15.61 -3.63
N SER A 112 -0.47 16.40 -4.41
CA SER A 112 0.99 16.29 -4.52
C SER A 112 1.74 17.36 -3.71
N ASP A 113 1.03 18.10 -2.85
CA ASP A 113 1.63 19.09 -1.96
C ASP A 113 2.05 18.44 -0.62
N PRO A 114 3.35 18.40 -0.29
CA PRO A 114 3.82 17.83 0.97
C PRO A 114 3.37 18.64 2.20
N THR A 115 3.09 19.93 2.06
CA THR A 115 2.65 20.79 3.18
C THR A 115 1.27 20.39 3.71
N LYS A 116 0.49 19.64 2.91
CA LYS A 116 -0.82 19.13 3.27
C LYS A 116 -0.78 17.75 3.92
N LEU A 117 0.39 17.12 4.02
CA LEU A 117 0.53 15.81 4.69
C LEU A 117 0.03 15.84 6.15
N PRO A 118 0.35 16.84 6.99
CA PRO A 118 -0.17 16.89 8.36
C PRO A 118 -1.70 16.98 8.41
N ASP A 119 -2.32 17.70 7.47
CA ASP A 119 -3.77 17.84 7.38
C ASP A 119 -4.44 16.52 6.95
N ILE A 120 -3.74 15.70 6.16
CA ILE A 120 -4.26 14.44 5.60
C ILE A 120 -3.97 13.23 6.49
N TYR A 121 -2.77 13.16 7.06
CA TYR A 121 -2.25 12.03 7.83
C TYR A 121 -2.32 12.25 9.34
N HIS A 122 -3.18 13.15 9.80
CA HIS A 122 -3.36 13.35 11.24
C HIS A 122 -3.88 12.07 11.93
N ARG A 123 -3.56 11.91 13.22
CA ARG A 123 -3.89 10.74 14.04
C ARG A 123 -5.37 10.36 14.13
N ASN A 124 -6.28 11.25 13.73
CA ASN A 124 -7.72 11.03 13.79
C ASN A 124 -8.34 10.82 12.38
N ALA A 125 -7.50 10.66 11.35
CA ALA A 125 -7.95 10.40 9.99
C ALA A 125 -8.33 8.93 9.83
N ASP A 126 -9.54 8.69 9.31
CA ASP A 126 -10.01 7.34 8.98
C ASP A 126 -9.47 6.93 7.60
N LYS A 127 -9.23 5.62 7.41
CA LYS A 127 -8.86 5.10 6.09
C LYS A 127 -10.08 5.07 5.16
N THR A 128 -9.81 5.24 3.87
CA THR A 128 -10.84 5.24 2.83
C THR A 128 -11.45 3.86 2.63
N GLY A 129 -12.53 3.79 1.85
CA GLY A 129 -13.11 2.53 1.42
C GLY A 129 -12.23 1.76 0.43
N HIS A 130 -11.08 2.32 0.02
CA HIS A 130 -10.07 1.65 -0.80
C HIS A 130 -9.45 0.44 -0.10
N TYR A 131 -9.30 0.51 1.22
CA TYR A 131 -8.83 -0.58 2.07
C TYR A 131 -9.95 -1.61 2.24
N ILE A 132 -10.33 -2.23 1.13
CA ILE A 132 -11.46 -3.15 1.04
C ILE A 132 -11.19 -4.43 1.84
N THR A 133 -12.16 -4.81 2.65
CA THR A 133 -12.19 -6.12 3.31
C THR A 133 -12.44 -7.25 2.30
N GLY A 134 -11.94 -8.46 2.55
CA GLY A 134 -12.20 -9.63 1.71
C GLY A 134 -11.05 -10.05 0.79
N SER A 135 -10.22 -9.11 0.32
CA SER A 135 -9.12 -9.44 -0.60
C SER A 135 -7.97 -10.21 0.06
N PHE A 136 -7.82 -10.09 1.38
CA PHE A 136 -6.86 -10.84 2.20
C PHE A 136 -7.57 -11.75 3.22
N GLY A 137 -8.79 -12.19 2.90
CA GLY A 137 -9.64 -12.99 3.79
C GLY A 137 -10.78 -12.19 4.42
N GLU A 138 -11.64 -12.88 5.17
CA GLU A 138 -12.85 -12.31 5.78
C GLU A 138 -12.54 -11.41 6.98
N THR A 139 -11.56 -11.78 7.79
CA THR A 139 -11.17 -11.05 9.01
C THR A 139 -10.33 -9.83 8.68
N GLU A 140 -10.65 -8.70 9.30
CA GLU A 140 -9.87 -7.47 9.13
C GLU A 140 -8.53 -7.56 9.87
N SER A 141 -7.43 -7.33 9.14
CA SER A 141 -6.13 -7.01 9.74
C SER A 141 -5.98 -5.50 9.95
N LEU A 142 -4.95 -5.08 10.67
CA LEU A 142 -4.63 -3.69 10.95
C LEU A 142 -4.55 -2.84 9.67
N PHE A 143 -4.13 -3.45 8.55
CA PHE A 143 -4.13 -2.81 7.23
C PHE A 143 -5.52 -2.34 6.80
N ASN A 144 -6.56 -3.16 7.00
CA ASN A 144 -7.93 -2.91 6.54
C ASN A 144 -8.83 -2.20 7.57
N ILE A 145 -8.48 -2.19 8.86
CA ILE A 145 -9.25 -1.47 9.88
C ILE A 145 -9.27 0.03 9.55
N ARG A 146 -10.47 0.55 9.24
CA ARG A 146 -10.64 1.92 8.73
C ARG A 146 -10.74 2.99 9.81
N SER A 147 -11.47 2.71 10.90
CA SER A 147 -11.65 3.69 11.96
C SER A 147 -10.34 3.88 12.73
N HIS A 148 -9.88 5.12 12.87
CA HIS A 148 -8.66 5.44 13.62
C HIS A 148 -8.73 4.96 15.08
N LYS A 149 -9.92 4.98 15.71
CA LYS A 149 -10.10 4.54 17.10
C LYS A 149 -9.89 3.03 17.24
N THR A 150 -10.58 2.26 16.41
CA THR A 150 -10.44 0.80 16.37
C THR A 150 -9.02 0.43 15.99
N HIS A 151 -8.47 1.06 14.95
CA HIS A 151 -7.10 0.85 14.52
C HIS A 151 -6.09 1.12 15.63
N ALA A 152 -6.25 2.21 16.40
CA ALA A 152 -5.37 2.52 17.52
C ALA A 152 -5.44 1.46 18.64
N ALA A 153 -6.62 0.92 18.94
CA ALA A 153 -6.77 -0.16 19.91
C ALA A 153 -6.07 -1.44 19.46
N PHE A 154 -6.33 -1.88 18.22
CA PHE A 154 -5.72 -3.09 17.67
C PHE A 154 -4.21 -2.94 17.43
N ARG A 155 -3.73 -1.75 17.03
CA ARG A 155 -2.29 -1.45 16.92
C ARG A 155 -1.57 -1.67 18.24
N LYS A 156 -2.18 -1.33 19.38
CA LYS A 156 -1.57 -1.58 20.69
C LYS A 156 -1.37 -3.08 20.97
N HIS A 157 -2.32 -3.92 20.56
CA HIS A 157 -2.24 -5.37 20.77
C HIS A 157 -1.04 -6.00 20.07
N ILE A 158 -0.70 -5.47 18.88
CA ILE A 158 0.42 -5.98 18.07
C ILE A 158 1.68 -5.10 18.11
N ALA A 159 1.72 -4.05 18.92
CA ALA A 159 2.88 -3.17 19.04
C ALA A 159 4.10 -3.88 19.63
N GLY A 160 3.88 -4.85 20.54
CA GLY A 160 4.93 -5.66 21.16
C GLY A 160 5.82 -6.39 20.15
N PRO A 161 5.24 -7.20 19.24
CA PRO A 161 5.96 -7.83 18.13
C PRO A 161 6.92 -6.90 17.36
N TYR A 162 6.51 -5.65 17.12
CA TYR A 162 7.30 -4.64 16.38
C TYR A 162 8.18 -3.76 17.28
N SER A 163 8.25 -4.03 18.58
CA SER A 163 9.09 -3.24 19.48
C SER A 163 10.57 -3.41 19.13
N PHE A 164 11.36 -2.34 19.30
CA PHE A 164 12.80 -2.37 19.04
C PHE A 164 13.52 -3.51 19.79
N SER A 165 13.10 -3.80 21.03
CA SER A 165 13.66 -4.90 21.81
C SER A 165 13.41 -6.27 21.17
N ASN A 166 12.26 -6.49 20.54
CA ASN A 166 11.97 -7.74 19.83
C ASN A 166 12.67 -7.80 18.48
N VAL A 167 12.66 -6.70 17.71
CA VAL A 167 13.37 -6.63 16.42
C VAL A 167 14.87 -6.90 16.59
N LYS A 168 15.51 -6.30 17.60
CA LYS A 168 16.93 -6.54 17.91
C LYS A 168 17.23 -8.00 18.23
N ARG A 169 16.29 -8.75 18.82
CA ARG A 169 16.48 -10.18 19.11
C ARG A 169 16.42 -11.06 17.86
N MET A 170 15.82 -10.56 16.78
CA MET A 170 15.69 -11.26 15.51
C MET A 170 16.88 -11.02 14.58
N GLU A 171 17.74 -10.04 14.87
CA GLU A 171 18.91 -9.68 14.06
C GLU A 171 19.83 -10.88 13.72
N PRO A 172 20.21 -11.75 14.67
CA PRO A 172 21.02 -12.93 14.33
C PRO A 172 20.35 -13.91 13.36
N LEU A 173 19.01 -13.92 13.32
CA LEU A 173 18.26 -14.74 12.36
C LEU A 173 18.35 -14.15 10.96
N VAL A 174 18.40 -12.83 10.84
CA VAL A 174 18.58 -12.13 9.56
C VAL A 174 20.00 -12.33 9.05
N ASP A 175 21.01 -12.16 9.91
CA ASP A 175 22.42 -12.37 9.56
C ASP A 175 22.66 -13.77 9.00
N ALA A 176 22.15 -14.80 9.69
CA ALA A 176 22.25 -16.18 9.23
C ALA A 176 21.59 -16.43 7.86
N ARG A 177 20.58 -15.63 7.47
CA ARG A 177 19.96 -15.71 6.14
C ARG A 177 20.74 -14.94 5.08
N ILE A 178 21.35 -13.83 5.46
CA ILE A 178 22.26 -13.09 4.57
C ILE A 178 23.46 -13.97 4.23
N ASP A 179 24.05 -14.66 5.22
CA ASP A 179 25.18 -15.56 4.99
C ASP A 179 24.82 -16.73 4.06
N ASP A 180 23.70 -17.41 4.31
CA ASP A 180 23.21 -18.48 3.44
C ASP A 180 22.98 -17.98 2.00
N TRP A 181 22.45 -16.77 1.88
CA TRP A 181 22.19 -16.16 0.59
C TRP A 181 23.49 -15.80 -0.15
N LEU A 182 24.45 -15.17 0.53
CA LEU A 182 25.76 -14.85 -0.04
C LEU A 182 26.50 -16.11 -0.50
N ASN A 183 26.54 -17.15 0.34
CA ASN A 183 27.13 -18.44 -0.03
C ASN A 183 26.49 -19.02 -1.30
N LYS A 184 25.15 -18.96 -1.40
CA LYS A 184 24.44 -19.44 -2.57
C LYS A 184 24.77 -18.63 -3.83
N LEU A 185 24.90 -17.31 -3.68
CA LEU A 185 25.27 -16.42 -4.79
C LEU A 185 26.69 -16.70 -5.28
N ASP A 186 27.63 -16.91 -4.36
CA ASP A 186 29.02 -17.22 -4.69
C ASP A 186 29.14 -18.54 -5.42
N GLU A 187 28.48 -19.59 -4.91
CA GLU A 187 28.44 -20.91 -5.53
C GLU A 187 27.80 -20.87 -6.92
N THR A 188 26.67 -20.18 -7.06
CA THR A 188 25.83 -20.31 -8.26
C THR A 188 26.23 -19.33 -9.36
N PHE A 189 26.61 -18.10 -9.02
CA PHE A 189 26.80 -17.01 -9.98
C PHE A 189 28.24 -16.50 -10.02
N ALA A 190 28.86 -16.22 -8.87
CA ALA A 190 30.21 -15.65 -8.86
C ALA A 190 31.25 -16.63 -9.42
N SER A 191 31.17 -17.92 -9.03
CA SER A 191 32.10 -18.95 -9.49
C SER A 191 31.88 -19.39 -10.94
N THR A 192 30.64 -19.30 -11.44
CA THR A 192 30.24 -19.81 -12.76
C THR A 192 30.20 -18.74 -13.84
N GLY A 193 30.12 -17.46 -13.47
CA GLY A 193 29.88 -16.33 -14.37
C GLY A 193 28.48 -16.31 -14.98
N ALA A 194 27.52 -17.05 -14.41
CA ALA A 194 26.14 -17.06 -14.87
C ALA A 194 25.46 -15.69 -14.68
N LYS A 195 24.50 -15.37 -15.56
CA LYS A 195 23.69 -14.15 -15.42
C LYS A 195 22.84 -14.23 -14.15
N PHE A 196 22.90 -13.18 -13.35
CA PHE A 196 22.21 -13.08 -12.08
C PHE A 196 21.03 -12.09 -12.19
N ASP A 197 19.81 -12.59 -11.94
CA ASP A 197 18.62 -11.75 -11.84
C ASP A 197 18.38 -11.35 -10.38
N PHE A 198 18.88 -10.17 -10.00
CA PHE A 198 18.76 -9.68 -8.63
C PHE A 198 17.31 -9.47 -8.18
N ALA A 199 16.38 -9.20 -9.10
CA ALA A 199 15.01 -8.85 -8.73
C ALA A 199 14.29 -10.00 -8.04
N TRP A 200 14.45 -11.20 -8.58
CA TRP A 200 13.93 -12.42 -7.98
C TRP A 200 14.51 -12.66 -6.58
N TRP A 201 15.84 -12.64 -6.46
CA TRP A 201 16.54 -12.97 -5.22
C TRP A 201 16.31 -11.96 -4.09
N ALA A 202 16.08 -10.68 -4.41
CA ALA A 202 15.78 -9.65 -3.42
C ALA A 202 14.45 -9.90 -2.67
N VAL A 203 13.46 -10.50 -3.33
CA VAL A 203 12.17 -10.85 -2.71
C VAL A 203 12.34 -12.05 -1.78
N GLU A 204 13.16 -13.02 -2.15
CA GLU A 204 13.42 -14.22 -1.34
C GLU A 204 14.05 -13.89 0.03
N ILE A 205 15.01 -12.95 0.06
CA ILE A 205 15.60 -12.46 1.33
C ILE A 205 14.53 -11.82 2.21
N GLY A 206 13.59 -11.09 1.61
CA GLY A 206 12.49 -10.40 2.31
C GLY A 206 11.55 -11.35 3.07
N PHE A 207 11.49 -12.64 2.71
CA PHE A 207 10.70 -13.63 3.44
C PHE A 207 11.36 -14.08 4.76
N GLY A 208 12.67 -13.86 4.94
CA GLY A 208 13.38 -13.96 6.22
C GLY A 208 13.41 -15.32 6.93
N ALA A 209 12.69 -16.33 6.46
CA ALA A 209 12.64 -17.65 7.08
C ALA A 209 13.16 -18.76 6.13
N PRO A 210 13.63 -19.90 6.66
CA PRO A 210 14.03 -21.07 5.87
C PRO A 210 12.81 -21.78 5.30
N PHE A 211 12.05 -21.10 4.44
CA PHE A 211 10.98 -21.74 3.68
C PHE A 211 11.53 -22.55 2.51
N GLY A 212 12.87 -22.65 2.37
CA GLY A 212 13.56 -23.37 1.33
C GLY A 212 13.80 -22.55 0.06
N PHE A 213 13.39 -21.27 0.01
CA PHE A 213 13.60 -20.39 -1.15
C PHE A 213 15.08 -20.31 -1.54
N ILE A 214 15.94 -19.89 -0.60
CA ILE A 214 17.39 -19.74 -0.84
C ILE A 214 18.06 -21.09 -1.16
N GLU A 215 17.71 -22.15 -0.42
CA GLU A 215 18.29 -23.48 -0.60
C GLU A 215 17.97 -24.05 -1.99
N GLN A 216 16.70 -23.94 -2.41
CA GLN A 216 16.21 -24.50 -3.66
C GLN A 216 16.34 -23.55 -4.85
N GLY A 217 16.62 -22.27 -4.62
CA GLY A 217 16.70 -21.21 -5.63
C GLY A 217 15.43 -21.05 -6.47
N LYS A 218 14.25 -21.32 -5.88
CA LYS A 218 12.96 -21.30 -6.59
C LYS A 218 11.81 -20.96 -5.65
N ASP A 219 10.69 -20.54 -6.24
CA ASP A 219 9.43 -20.30 -5.52
C ASP A 219 8.94 -21.59 -4.84
N VAL A 220 9.10 -21.67 -3.52
CA VAL A 220 8.64 -22.84 -2.77
C VAL A 220 7.14 -22.73 -2.56
N GLY A 221 6.39 -23.62 -3.20
CA GLY A 221 4.95 -23.72 -3.01
C GLY A 221 4.13 -22.68 -3.76
N GLY A 222 4.73 -21.92 -4.70
CA GLY A 222 4.03 -20.91 -5.50
C GLY A 222 3.57 -19.71 -4.67
N LEU A 223 4.34 -19.34 -3.64
CA LEU A 223 3.98 -18.29 -2.69
C LEU A 223 4.20 -16.91 -3.28
N ILE A 224 5.31 -16.72 -4.00
CA ILE A 224 5.58 -15.44 -4.67
C ILE A 224 4.61 -15.26 -5.83
N GLN A 225 4.47 -16.29 -6.67
CA GLN A 225 3.53 -16.26 -7.79
C GLN A 225 2.08 -16.09 -7.33
N GLY A 226 1.67 -16.81 -6.28
CA GLY A 226 0.32 -16.69 -5.70
C GLY A 226 0.04 -15.28 -5.16
N PHE A 227 1.05 -14.59 -4.62
CA PHE A 227 0.87 -13.21 -4.23
C PHE A 227 0.68 -12.29 -5.46
N HIS A 228 1.57 -12.39 -6.45
CA HIS A 228 1.53 -11.57 -7.66
C HIS A 228 0.27 -11.81 -8.51
N ASP A 229 -0.25 -13.03 -8.56
CA ASP A 229 -1.52 -13.36 -9.23
C ASP A 229 -2.73 -12.70 -8.55
N GLY A 230 -2.66 -12.47 -7.23
CA GLY A 230 -3.73 -11.84 -6.45
C GLY A 230 -3.78 -10.31 -6.55
N LEU A 231 -2.63 -9.66 -6.80
CA LEU A 231 -2.50 -8.20 -6.76
C LEU A 231 -3.30 -7.45 -7.85
N PRO A 232 -3.37 -7.90 -9.11
CA PRO A 232 -4.19 -7.22 -10.14
C PRO A 232 -5.68 -7.21 -9.79
N ALA A 233 -6.20 -8.33 -9.29
CA ALA A 233 -7.59 -8.43 -8.85
C ALA A 233 -7.85 -7.51 -7.65
N PHE A 234 -6.94 -7.49 -6.67
CA PHE A 234 -7.01 -6.57 -5.54
C PHE A 234 -7.01 -5.10 -6.00
N GLY A 235 -6.07 -4.74 -6.89
CA GLY A 235 -5.95 -3.42 -7.49
C GLY A 235 -7.26 -2.97 -8.10
N LEU A 236 -7.83 -3.77 -9.01
CA LEU A 236 -9.10 -3.48 -9.65
C LEU A 236 -10.25 -3.30 -8.64
N LEU A 237 -10.39 -4.24 -7.70
CA LEU A 237 -11.50 -4.23 -6.76
C LEU A 237 -11.47 -3.02 -5.82
N ALA A 238 -10.27 -2.58 -5.43
CA ALA A 238 -10.08 -1.38 -4.61
C ALA A 238 -10.48 -0.10 -5.36
N ARG A 239 -10.14 0.01 -6.66
CA ARG A 239 -10.53 1.18 -7.48
C ARG A 239 -12.03 1.24 -7.75
N LEU A 240 -12.71 0.09 -7.76
CA LEU A 240 -14.15 -0.03 -7.97
C LEU A 240 -15.01 0.18 -6.70
N HIS A 241 -14.44 0.49 -5.54
CA HIS A 241 -15.22 0.90 -4.37
C HIS A 241 -16.12 2.11 -4.69
N PRO A 242 -17.41 2.20 -4.27
CA PRO A 242 -18.14 1.30 -3.37
C PRO A 242 -18.88 0.14 -4.06
N PHE A 243 -18.81 0.03 -5.40
CA PHE A 243 -19.51 -1.02 -6.14
C PHE A 243 -19.10 -2.43 -5.66
N THR A 244 -17.81 -2.62 -5.38
CA THR A 244 -17.28 -3.88 -4.83
C THR A 244 -17.76 -4.16 -3.41
N SER A 245 -17.87 -3.14 -2.55
CA SER A 245 -18.48 -3.27 -1.23
C SER A 245 -19.93 -3.72 -1.30
N TRP A 246 -20.72 -3.16 -2.22
CA TRP A 246 -22.09 -3.60 -2.46
C TRP A 246 -22.14 -5.04 -3.01
N MET A 247 -21.32 -5.40 -4.00
CA MET A 247 -21.28 -6.77 -4.54
C MET A 247 -20.98 -7.83 -3.47
N LYS A 248 -20.13 -7.51 -2.47
CA LYS A 248 -19.84 -8.40 -1.34
C LYS A 248 -21.02 -8.65 -0.40
N THR A 249 -22.06 -7.80 -0.41
CA THR A 249 -23.30 -8.04 0.36
C THR A 249 -24.26 -9.02 -0.34
N THR A 250 -23.98 -9.34 -1.60
CA THR A 250 -24.79 -10.22 -2.46
C THR A 250 -24.18 -11.62 -2.55
N PHE A 251 -24.82 -12.56 -3.25
CA PHE A 251 -24.32 -13.92 -3.53
C PHE A 251 -22.92 -13.96 -4.19
N MET A 252 -22.45 -12.84 -4.72
CA MET A 252 -21.13 -12.70 -5.35
C MET A 252 -19.97 -12.68 -4.33
N LYS A 253 -20.26 -12.57 -3.02
CA LYS A 253 -19.24 -12.61 -1.94
C LYS A 253 -18.25 -13.77 -2.12
N LYS A 254 -18.76 -14.96 -2.46
CA LYS A 254 -17.96 -16.19 -2.59
C LYS A 254 -16.88 -16.12 -3.68
N TYR A 255 -16.98 -15.20 -4.64
CA TYR A 255 -16.01 -15.01 -5.71
C TYR A 255 -15.08 -13.81 -5.50
N LEU A 256 -15.40 -12.94 -4.52
CA LEU A 256 -14.67 -11.70 -4.26
C LEU A 256 -13.84 -11.75 -2.97
N VAL A 257 -14.03 -12.80 -2.18
CA VAL A 257 -13.34 -13.03 -0.92
C VAL A 257 -12.43 -14.23 -1.09
N ALA A 258 -11.13 -14.02 -0.86
CA ALA A 258 -10.13 -15.08 -0.94
C ALA A 258 -10.33 -16.10 0.19
N LYS A 259 -10.19 -17.38 -0.12
CA LYS A 259 -10.34 -18.48 0.83
C LYS A 259 -9.15 -19.44 0.80
N PRO A 260 -8.88 -20.18 1.89
CA PRO A 260 -7.86 -21.22 1.91
C PRO A 260 -8.11 -22.34 0.90
N GLU A 261 -9.34 -22.52 0.41
CA GLU A 261 -9.69 -23.53 -0.60
C GLU A 261 -9.30 -23.11 -2.02
N ASP A 262 -8.95 -21.83 -2.24
CA ASP A 262 -8.59 -21.34 -3.57
C ASP A 262 -7.21 -21.88 -3.97
N ASN A 263 -7.16 -22.66 -5.06
CA ASN A 263 -5.92 -23.31 -5.51
C ASN A 263 -4.87 -22.33 -6.05
N THR A 264 -5.23 -21.07 -6.28
CA THR A 264 -4.36 -20.01 -6.81
C THR A 264 -4.48 -18.73 -5.98
N GLY A 265 -3.58 -17.78 -6.20
CA GLY A 265 -3.66 -16.46 -5.57
C GLY A 265 -3.38 -16.49 -4.06
N ILE A 266 -4.07 -15.59 -3.34
CA ILE A 266 -3.97 -15.41 -1.88
C ILE A 266 -4.33 -16.70 -1.09
N GLY A 267 -5.14 -17.61 -1.65
CA GLY A 267 -5.49 -18.87 -0.99
C GLY A 267 -4.29 -19.79 -0.72
N VAL A 268 -3.28 -19.77 -1.59
CA VAL A 268 -2.01 -20.50 -1.38
C VAL A 268 -1.30 -19.98 -0.13
N LEU A 269 -1.24 -18.67 0.03
CA LEU A 269 -0.59 -18.01 1.17
C LEU A 269 -1.39 -18.23 2.47
N MET A 270 -2.72 -18.27 2.40
CA MET A 270 -3.57 -18.62 3.56
C MET A 270 -3.29 -20.03 4.06
N ARG A 271 -3.19 -21.03 3.17
CA ARG A 271 -2.84 -22.40 3.56
C ARG A 271 -1.44 -22.49 4.15
N PHE A 272 -0.50 -21.75 3.57
CA PHE A 272 0.87 -21.73 4.05
C PHE A 272 0.97 -21.13 5.45
N ARG A 273 0.35 -19.97 5.66
CA ARG A 273 0.19 -19.36 6.98
C ARG A 273 -0.42 -20.35 7.99
N ASP A 274 -1.51 -21.00 7.62
CA ASP A 274 -2.22 -21.90 8.54
C ASP A 274 -1.31 -23.08 8.96
N ARG A 275 -0.56 -23.66 8.01
CA ARG A 275 0.45 -24.68 8.33
C ARG A 275 1.54 -24.18 9.28
N LEU A 276 2.04 -22.95 9.08
CA LEU A 276 3.07 -22.36 9.94
C LEU A 276 2.57 -22.15 11.37
N ILE A 277 1.36 -21.59 11.52
CA ILE A 277 0.73 -21.37 12.83
C ILE A 277 0.49 -22.71 13.52
N GLU A 278 -0.11 -23.68 12.82
CA GLU A 278 -0.39 -24.99 13.38
C GLU A 278 0.88 -25.74 13.79
N GLN A 279 1.93 -25.69 12.97
CA GLN A 279 3.22 -26.29 13.30
C GLN A 279 3.78 -25.68 14.58
N ARG A 280 3.77 -24.35 14.71
CA ARG A 280 4.30 -23.68 15.90
C ARG A 280 3.48 -24.00 17.14
N LEU A 281 2.15 -24.03 17.04
CA LEU A 281 1.28 -24.39 18.16
C LEU A 281 1.51 -25.85 18.62
N ARG A 282 1.78 -26.78 17.67
CA ARG A 282 2.17 -28.16 18.01
C ARG A 282 3.52 -28.20 18.74
N GLU A 283 4.52 -27.48 18.26
CA GLU A 283 5.85 -27.40 18.91
C GLU A 283 5.74 -26.87 20.35
N ILE A 284 4.92 -25.84 20.57
CA ILE A 284 4.65 -25.28 21.91
C ILE A 284 3.94 -26.32 22.80
N ALA A 285 2.94 -27.02 22.27
CA ALA A 285 2.19 -28.04 23.01
C ALA A 285 3.07 -29.25 23.40
N GLU A 286 4.05 -29.59 22.57
CA GLU A 286 5.05 -30.63 22.83
C GLU A 286 6.14 -30.19 23.82
N GLY A 287 6.12 -28.92 24.28
CA GLY A 287 7.12 -28.39 25.20
C GLY A 287 8.51 -28.24 24.58
N LYS A 288 8.61 -28.21 23.25
CA LYS A 288 9.86 -27.95 22.56
C LYS A 288 10.20 -26.47 22.76
N ASP A 289 11.21 -26.19 23.58
CA ASP A 289 11.82 -24.88 23.59
C ASP A 289 12.58 -24.71 22.27
N VAL A 290 11.96 -23.96 21.34
CA VAL A 290 12.57 -23.70 20.04
C VAL A 290 13.76 -22.74 20.19
N GLY A 291 13.96 -22.10 21.36
CA GLY A 291 15.05 -21.15 21.64
C GLY A 291 15.06 -19.92 20.73
N ARG A 292 14.14 -19.86 19.75
CA ARG A 292 14.06 -18.89 18.67
C ARG A 292 12.86 -17.99 18.90
N VAL A 293 13.12 -16.72 19.15
CA VAL A 293 12.08 -15.68 19.16
C VAL A 293 12.03 -15.03 17.79
N ASP A 294 11.23 -15.65 16.91
CA ASP A 294 10.87 -15.08 15.61
C ASP A 294 9.58 -14.25 15.71
N LEU A 295 9.28 -13.51 14.66
CA LEU A 295 8.12 -12.62 14.61
C LEU A 295 6.80 -13.39 14.82
N LEU A 296 6.69 -14.63 14.31
CA LEU A 296 5.51 -15.47 14.53
C LEU A 296 5.33 -15.79 16.03
N GLN A 297 6.41 -16.11 16.74
CA GLN A 297 6.36 -16.36 18.18
C GLN A 297 5.85 -15.13 18.94
N THR A 298 6.36 -13.95 18.61
CA THR A 298 5.93 -12.72 19.29
C THR A 298 4.46 -12.37 19.03
N PHE A 299 3.93 -12.72 17.85
CA PHE A 299 2.48 -12.62 17.56
C PHE A 299 1.64 -13.61 18.38
N ILE A 300 2.09 -14.86 18.55
CA ILE A 300 1.41 -15.86 19.39
C ILE A 300 1.43 -15.44 20.87
N ASP A 301 2.54 -14.85 21.31
CA ASP A 301 2.73 -14.38 22.69
C ASP A 301 2.07 -13.02 22.96
N ALA A 302 1.61 -12.31 21.93
CA ALA A 302 0.91 -11.05 22.08
C ALA A 302 -0.39 -11.22 22.89
N ARG A 303 -0.70 -10.20 23.69
CA ARG A 303 -1.87 -10.18 24.58
C ARG A 303 -2.66 -8.88 24.39
N THR A 304 -3.96 -8.96 24.59
CA THR A 304 -4.85 -7.80 24.63
C THR A 304 -4.65 -6.99 25.91
N GLU A 305 -5.30 -5.82 26.01
CA GLU A 305 -5.26 -4.98 27.23
C GLU A 305 -5.75 -5.75 28.49
N ASP A 306 -6.64 -6.73 28.31
CA ASP A 306 -7.15 -7.61 29.38
C ASP A 306 -6.20 -8.79 29.71
N GLY A 307 -5.03 -8.86 29.09
CA GLY A 307 -4.08 -9.97 29.25
C GLY A 307 -4.46 -11.26 28.54
N LYS A 308 -5.49 -11.25 27.67
CA LYS A 308 -5.93 -12.44 26.92
C LYS A 308 -5.09 -12.64 25.66
N PRO A 309 -4.91 -13.88 25.18
CA PRO A 309 -4.35 -14.14 23.85
C PRO A 309 -5.15 -13.44 22.76
N LEU A 310 -4.49 -13.15 21.62
CA LEU A 310 -5.18 -12.66 20.44
C LEU A 310 -6.18 -13.72 19.93
N ASP A 311 -7.30 -13.24 19.41
CA ASP A 311 -8.24 -14.10 18.69
C ASP A 311 -7.53 -14.80 17.52
N MET A 312 -7.82 -16.08 17.30
CA MET A 312 -7.10 -16.90 16.32
C MET A 312 -7.31 -16.40 14.89
N ASP A 313 -8.51 -15.94 14.55
CA ASP A 313 -8.80 -15.42 13.21
C ASP A 313 -8.10 -14.07 13.00
N TYR A 314 -8.03 -13.24 14.05
CA TYR A 314 -7.25 -12.01 14.01
C TYR A 314 -5.74 -12.28 13.87
N LEU A 315 -5.19 -13.21 14.66
CA LEU A 315 -3.79 -13.65 14.54
C LEU A 315 -3.48 -14.11 13.11
N LYS A 316 -4.36 -14.93 12.52
CA LYS A 316 -4.24 -15.39 11.14
C LYS A 316 -4.29 -14.23 10.12
N ALA A 317 -5.10 -13.20 10.36
CA ALA A 317 -5.16 -12.04 9.48
C ALA A 317 -3.86 -11.22 9.55
N GLU A 318 -3.28 -11.03 10.73
CA GLU A 318 -2.03 -10.28 10.92
C GLU A 318 -0.80 -11.02 10.38
N VAL A 319 -0.69 -12.32 10.64
CA VAL A 319 0.43 -13.13 10.09
C VAL A 319 0.38 -13.16 8.56
N LEU A 320 -0.82 -13.24 7.97
CA LEU A 320 -0.97 -13.12 6.51
C LEU A 320 -0.49 -11.75 6.02
N LEU A 321 -0.90 -10.67 6.69
CA LEU A 321 -0.49 -9.31 6.32
C LEU A 321 1.03 -9.16 6.34
N VAL A 322 1.71 -9.70 7.34
CA VAL A 322 3.18 -9.65 7.45
C VAL A 322 3.85 -10.39 6.31
N LEU A 323 3.37 -11.59 5.96
CA LEU A 323 3.91 -12.37 4.84
C LEU A 323 3.77 -11.62 3.50
N LEU A 324 2.62 -10.95 3.29
CA LEU A 324 2.34 -10.21 2.05
C LEU A 324 3.13 -8.90 1.98
N ALA A 325 3.08 -8.10 3.04
CA ALA A 325 3.62 -6.75 3.04
C ALA A 325 5.14 -6.73 3.28
N GLY A 326 5.68 -7.69 4.04
CA GLY A 326 7.09 -7.67 4.45
C GLY A 326 8.07 -8.02 3.33
N ALA A 327 7.76 -9.04 2.53
CA ALA A 327 8.71 -9.56 1.55
C ALA A 327 8.78 -8.71 0.27
N ASP A 328 7.63 -8.41 -0.35
CA ASP A 328 7.58 -7.75 -1.65
C ASP A 328 7.98 -6.27 -1.58
N THR A 329 7.61 -5.56 -0.50
CA THR A 329 7.97 -4.13 -0.33
C THR A 329 9.46 -3.98 -0.07
N THR A 330 10.04 -4.79 0.82
CA THR A 330 11.48 -4.83 1.09
C THR A 330 12.26 -5.25 -0.15
N GLY A 331 11.82 -6.29 -0.85
CA GLY A 331 12.42 -6.73 -2.10
C GLY A 331 12.45 -5.63 -3.15
N THR A 332 11.34 -4.90 -3.35
CA THR A 332 11.27 -3.78 -4.29
C THR A 332 12.21 -2.64 -3.90
N VAL A 333 12.36 -2.35 -2.60
CA VAL A 333 13.32 -1.34 -2.11
C VAL A 333 14.76 -1.75 -2.41
N PHE A 334 15.13 -3.00 -2.11
CA PHE A 334 16.47 -3.51 -2.40
C PHE A 334 16.76 -3.50 -3.90
N GLN A 335 15.81 -3.94 -4.72
CA GLN A 335 15.91 -3.86 -6.18
C GLN A 335 16.19 -2.44 -6.66
N SER A 336 15.40 -1.49 -6.16
CA SER A 336 15.58 -0.09 -6.53
C SER A 336 16.93 0.45 -6.07
N LEU A 337 17.33 0.16 -4.84
CA LEU A 337 18.60 0.61 -4.28
C LEU A 337 19.77 0.12 -5.14
N VAL A 338 19.85 -1.19 -5.38
CA VAL A 338 20.94 -1.77 -6.17
C VAL A 338 20.92 -1.24 -7.61
N ASN A 339 19.75 -1.14 -8.24
CA ASN A 339 19.65 -0.58 -9.58
C ASN A 339 20.18 0.88 -9.64
N HIS A 340 19.82 1.73 -8.68
CA HIS A 340 20.32 3.11 -8.65
C HIS A 340 21.82 3.19 -8.37
N LEU A 341 22.36 2.33 -7.51
CA LEU A 341 23.79 2.25 -7.26
C LEU A 341 24.57 1.83 -8.52
N LEU A 342 24.08 0.81 -9.23
CA LEU A 342 24.71 0.33 -10.47
C LEU A 342 24.65 1.33 -11.61
N VAL A 343 23.60 2.17 -11.66
CA VAL A 343 23.48 3.23 -12.68
C VAL A 343 24.36 4.45 -12.35
N ASN A 344 24.60 4.73 -11.06
CA ASN A 344 25.34 5.92 -10.60
C ASN A 344 26.69 5.53 -9.98
N GLN A 345 27.68 5.29 -10.84
CA GLN A 345 29.02 4.81 -10.45
C GLN A 345 29.71 5.67 -9.37
N GLU A 346 29.61 7.01 -9.44
CA GLU A 346 30.20 7.92 -8.46
C GLU A 346 29.63 7.70 -7.04
N VAL A 347 28.34 7.33 -6.95
CA VAL A 347 27.67 7.07 -5.66
C VAL A 347 28.11 5.73 -5.12
N TYR A 348 28.19 4.73 -5.99
CA TYR A 348 28.68 3.41 -5.64
C TYR A 348 30.11 3.46 -5.10
N GLU A 349 31.04 4.13 -5.81
CA GLU A 349 32.45 4.22 -5.40
C GLU A 349 32.62 4.89 -4.04
N ARG A 350 31.90 5.99 -3.79
CA ARG A 350 31.89 6.67 -2.50
C ARG A 350 31.29 5.81 -1.39
N MET A 351 30.19 5.12 -1.65
CA MET A 351 29.59 4.20 -0.68
C MET A 351 30.58 3.09 -0.30
N MET A 352 31.26 2.49 -1.28
CA MET A 352 32.28 1.48 -1.04
C MET A 352 33.47 2.05 -0.26
N GLU A 353 33.94 3.25 -0.59
CA GLU A 353 35.03 3.91 0.14
C GLU A 353 34.66 4.18 1.61
N GLU A 354 33.43 4.59 1.89
CA GLU A 354 32.92 4.77 3.25
C GLU A 354 32.90 3.44 4.02
N ILE A 355 32.38 2.37 3.41
CA ILE A 355 32.35 1.03 4.01
C ILE A 355 33.77 0.53 4.29
N ASP A 356 34.68 0.63 3.33
CA ASP A 356 36.08 0.22 3.47
C ASP A 356 36.80 1.03 4.55
N THR A 357 36.48 2.32 4.67
CA THR A 357 37.03 3.18 5.71
C THR A 357 36.51 2.82 7.09
N ALA A 358 35.21 2.52 7.21
CA ALA A 358 34.60 2.07 8.46
C ALA A 358 35.13 0.69 8.89
N SER A 359 35.28 -0.24 7.94
CA SER A 359 35.89 -1.56 8.14
C SER A 359 37.34 -1.43 8.63
N ARG A 360 38.18 -0.61 7.97
CA ARG A 360 39.56 -0.35 8.40
C ARG A 360 39.67 0.28 9.79
N LYS A 361 38.68 1.08 10.20
CA LYS A 361 38.61 1.67 11.55
C LYS A 361 38.11 0.68 12.61
N GLY A 362 37.73 -0.54 12.23
CA GLY A 362 37.17 -1.54 13.13
C GLY A 362 35.77 -1.19 13.64
N LEU A 363 35.04 -0.34 12.91
CA LEU A 363 33.69 0.09 13.28
C LEU A 363 32.61 -0.91 12.80
N ILE A 364 32.97 -1.82 11.89
CA ILE A 364 32.09 -2.88 11.38
C ILE A 364 32.63 -4.22 11.94
N PRO A 365 31.98 -4.80 12.96
CA PRO A 365 32.28 -6.16 13.41
C PRO A 365 31.88 -7.20 12.36
N GLU A 366 32.38 -8.43 12.52
CA GLU A 366 32.07 -9.59 11.65
C GLU A 366 30.57 -9.92 11.58
N THR A 367 29.82 -9.61 12.65
CA THR A 367 28.35 -9.55 12.68
C THR A 367 27.92 -8.09 12.75
N ILE A 368 27.16 -7.58 11.78
CA ILE A 368 26.79 -6.15 11.68
C ILE A 368 25.66 -5.84 12.66
N PRO A 369 25.92 -5.20 13.82
CA PRO A 369 24.87 -4.85 14.76
C PRO A 369 24.15 -3.59 14.27
N HIS A 370 22.86 -3.45 14.59
CA HIS A 370 21.99 -2.34 14.19
C HIS A 370 22.59 -0.94 14.45
N ARG A 371 23.43 -0.82 15.49
CA ARG A 371 24.11 0.44 15.81
C ARG A 371 25.07 0.91 14.72
N CYS A 372 25.68 0.00 13.96
CA CYS A 372 26.55 0.33 12.85
C CYS A 372 25.78 0.90 11.65
N CYS A 373 24.48 0.59 11.53
CA CYS A 373 23.64 1.01 10.40
C CYS A 373 23.00 2.40 10.58
N THR A 374 22.89 2.94 11.80
CA THR A 374 22.16 4.19 12.06
C THR A 374 23.01 5.45 12.11
N ASP A 375 24.29 5.33 12.47
CA ASP A 375 25.03 6.49 12.96
C ASP A 375 25.97 7.13 11.93
N ASP A 376 26.51 6.43 10.93
CA ASP A 376 27.65 6.99 10.16
C ASP A 376 27.86 6.49 8.71
N ILE A 377 26.83 6.02 7.99
CA ILE A 377 27.04 5.47 6.63
C ILE A 377 26.04 6.06 5.62
N ALA A 378 26.52 6.49 4.44
CA ALA A 378 25.69 6.97 3.32
C ALA A 378 24.58 5.98 2.90
N ILE A 379 24.66 4.71 3.30
CA ILE A 379 23.62 3.70 3.13
C ILE A 379 22.28 4.19 3.71
N ALA A 380 22.26 4.78 4.90
CA ALA A 380 21.02 5.28 5.51
C ALA A 380 20.41 6.45 4.70
N ALA A 381 21.26 7.24 4.02
CA ALA A 381 20.80 8.29 3.12
C ALA A 381 20.31 7.73 1.78
N CYS A 382 20.98 6.70 1.24
CA CYS A 382 20.58 5.99 0.02
C CYS A 382 19.27 5.21 0.22
N ASP A 383 19.09 4.56 1.37
CA ASP A 383 17.85 3.90 1.76
C ASP A 383 16.71 4.90 1.88
N LYS A 384 16.94 6.04 2.56
CA LYS A 384 15.94 7.11 2.65
C LYS A 384 15.57 7.66 1.27
N GLU A 385 16.53 7.83 0.36
CA GLU A 385 16.28 8.32 -1.00
C GLU A 385 15.53 7.28 -1.86
N SER A 386 15.90 6.00 -1.75
CA SER A 386 15.24 4.87 -2.43
C SER A 386 13.78 4.69 -1.95
N ILE A 387 13.59 4.56 -0.63
CA ILE A 387 12.29 4.30 0.02
C ILE A 387 11.36 5.51 -0.05
N SER A 388 11.86 6.71 0.22
CA SER A 388 10.98 7.88 0.49
C SER A 388 10.78 8.79 -0.73
N ARG A 389 11.68 8.74 -1.73
CA ARG A 389 11.65 9.71 -2.83
C ARG A 389 11.40 9.08 -4.20
N LEU A 390 12.17 8.06 -4.58
CA LEU A 390 12.15 7.53 -5.94
C LEU A 390 11.11 6.40 -6.09
N HIS A 391 11.01 5.52 -5.10
CA HIS A 391 10.12 4.35 -5.12
C HIS A 391 9.32 4.19 -3.81
N PRO A 392 8.38 5.10 -3.51
CA PRO A 392 7.51 4.96 -2.35
C PRO A 392 6.68 3.67 -2.46
N GLN A 393 6.88 2.75 -1.50
CA GLN A 393 6.13 1.50 -1.41
C GLN A 393 4.73 1.78 -0.84
N GLY A 394 3.71 1.59 -1.68
CA GLY A 394 2.30 1.78 -1.30
C GLY A 394 1.78 3.19 -1.55
N ARG A 395 0.74 3.28 -2.40
CA ARG A 395 -0.07 4.50 -2.51
C ARG A 395 -1.00 4.56 -1.31
N GLN A 396 -0.97 5.68 -0.60
CA GLN A 396 -1.72 5.85 0.64
C GLN A 396 -2.99 6.68 0.40
N ASP A 397 -4.11 6.15 0.90
CA ASP A 397 -5.45 6.71 0.70
C ASP A 397 -6.08 7.03 2.06
N ARG A 398 -6.24 8.31 2.41
CA ARG A 398 -6.89 8.70 3.67
C ARG A 398 -8.21 9.41 3.40
N THR A 399 -9.23 9.11 4.21
CA THR A 399 -10.44 9.92 4.25
C THR A 399 -10.24 10.99 5.29
N VAL A 400 -10.14 12.24 4.86
CA VAL A 400 -10.31 13.36 5.79
C VAL A 400 -11.76 13.79 5.67
N CYS A 401 -12.56 13.48 6.69
CA CYS A 401 -13.79 14.21 6.90
C CYS A 401 -13.40 15.63 7.29
N PHE A 402 -13.43 16.57 6.34
CA PHE A 402 -13.45 17.98 6.70
C PHE A 402 -14.68 18.22 7.57
N ARG A 403 -14.47 18.28 8.88
CA ARG A 403 -15.37 19.01 9.75
C ARG A 403 -15.13 20.48 9.44
N MET A 404 -15.82 20.92 8.41
CA MET A 404 -15.86 22.28 7.91
C MET A 404 -16.28 23.20 9.06
N ARG A 405 -15.30 23.70 9.84
CA ARG A 405 -15.44 25.00 10.48
C ARG A 405 -15.34 25.99 9.32
N LEU A 406 -16.50 26.29 8.76
CA LEU A 406 -16.71 27.48 7.94
C LEU A 406 -16.06 28.68 8.65
N ILE A 407 -15.17 29.37 7.95
CA ILE A 407 -15.37 30.81 7.85
C ILE A 407 -16.63 30.92 6.98
N GLU A 408 -17.69 31.49 7.56
CA GLU A 408 -19.07 31.61 7.06
C GLU A 408 -19.13 31.88 5.54
N ALA A 409 -19.98 31.23 4.73
CA ALA A 409 -21.41 31.03 4.92
C ALA A 409 -21.97 29.81 4.17
N GLY A 410 -22.99 29.17 4.77
CA GLY A 410 -24.14 28.60 4.07
C GLY A 410 -24.05 27.18 3.50
N PHE A 411 -24.55 26.22 4.28
CA PHE A 411 -25.12 24.91 3.89
C PHE A 411 -24.16 23.84 3.31
N PHE A 412 -24.08 22.67 3.95
CA PHE A 412 -24.43 21.34 3.38
C PHE A 412 -24.18 20.22 4.42
N GLY A 413 -25.01 19.16 4.32
CA GLY A 413 -25.23 18.11 5.32
C GLY A 413 -24.22 16.96 5.37
N SER A 414 -24.48 16.03 6.28
CA SER A 414 -23.52 15.34 7.15
C SER A 414 -22.95 13.98 6.70
N HIS A 415 -22.96 13.58 5.42
CA HIS A 415 -22.68 12.17 5.07
C HIS A 415 -21.72 11.87 3.90
N GLU A 416 -20.83 12.81 3.50
CA GLU A 416 -19.92 12.58 2.37
C GLU A 416 -18.43 12.57 2.80
N CYS A 417 -17.75 11.45 2.52
CA CYS A 417 -16.34 11.20 2.83
C CYS A 417 -15.44 11.64 1.66
N ILE A 418 -14.44 12.49 1.91
CA ILE A 418 -13.47 12.96 0.91
C ILE A 418 -12.19 12.12 1.03
N GLU A 419 -11.76 11.50 -0.08
CA GLU A 419 -10.57 10.66 -0.13
C GLU A 419 -9.35 11.44 -0.69
N PHE A 420 -8.18 11.27 -0.10
CA PHE A 420 -6.91 11.90 -0.49
C PHE A 420 -5.89 10.85 -0.92
N HIS A 421 -5.25 11.07 -2.08
CA HIS A 421 -4.08 10.34 -2.56
C HIS A 421 -2.85 11.22 -2.54
N THR A 422 -1.72 10.67 -2.12
CA THR A 422 -0.42 11.33 -2.27
C THR A 422 0.47 10.57 -3.24
N THR A 423 1.06 11.25 -4.23
CA THR A 423 2.05 10.65 -5.15
C THR A 423 3.26 11.54 -5.33
N GLN A 424 4.44 10.88 -5.33
CA GLN A 424 5.79 11.30 -5.76
C GLN A 424 6.26 12.73 -5.45
N ARG A 425 7.39 12.79 -4.75
CA ARG A 425 8.27 13.97 -4.67
C ARG A 425 8.99 14.14 -6.02
N ASN A 426 9.17 15.40 -6.44
CA ASN A 426 9.76 15.83 -7.71
C ASN A 426 10.90 14.94 -8.24
N GLY A 427 10.66 14.35 -9.43
CA GLY A 427 11.68 13.77 -10.30
C GLY A 427 12.31 14.81 -11.21
N SER A 428 13.04 15.78 -10.64
CA SER A 428 14.02 16.54 -11.42
C SER A 428 15.39 15.90 -11.21
N THR A 429 16.11 15.67 -12.31
CA THR A 429 17.47 15.10 -12.34
C THR A 429 18.52 15.94 -11.61
N ALA A 430 18.15 17.11 -11.07
CA ALA A 430 19.05 18.05 -10.41
C ALA A 430 19.07 17.97 -8.87
N GLU A 431 18.21 17.15 -8.25
CA GLU A 431 18.01 17.16 -6.78
C GLU A 431 18.52 15.93 -6.02
N PHE A 432 19.45 15.15 -6.59
CA PHE A 432 20.05 13.98 -5.94
C PHE A 432 20.94 14.30 -4.70
N ARG A 433 21.23 15.58 -4.42
CA ARG A 433 22.30 16.01 -3.50
C ARG A 433 21.89 16.47 -2.08
N ARG A 434 20.64 16.35 -1.64
CA ARG A 434 20.16 17.11 -0.45
C ARG A 434 20.06 16.37 0.89
N THR A 435 20.46 15.11 1.03
CA THR A 435 20.20 14.31 2.25
C THR A 435 21.39 14.16 3.21
N VAL A 436 22.35 15.08 3.20
CA VAL A 436 23.42 15.13 4.21
C VAL A 436 23.37 16.48 4.91
N GLY A 437 22.92 16.52 6.17
CA GLY A 437 23.08 17.71 7.02
C GLY A 437 21.96 18.01 8.01
N ASP A 438 20.78 18.47 7.56
CA ASP A 438 19.88 19.26 8.43
C ASP A 438 18.41 18.79 8.53
N ASP A 439 17.95 17.85 7.70
CA ASP A 439 16.52 17.46 7.63
C ASP A 439 16.15 16.20 8.44
N SER A 440 16.96 15.83 9.45
CA SER A 440 16.78 14.60 10.24
C SER A 440 15.52 14.59 11.11
N GLN A 441 14.92 15.75 11.43
CA GLN A 441 13.73 15.83 12.28
C GLN A 441 12.40 15.60 11.55
N ALA A 442 12.30 15.92 10.26
CA ALA A 442 11.03 15.80 9.52
C ALA A 442 10.69 14.35 9.14
N ILE A 443 11.69 13.47 9.05
CA ILE A 443 11.55 12.10 8.52
C ILE A 443 11.23 11.07 9.63
N SER A 444 11.52 11.39 10.90
CA SER A 444 11.15 10.56 12.07
C SER A 444 9.64 10.24 12.13
N PHE A 445 8.81 11.09 11.52
CA PHE A 445 7.35 10.91 11.49
C PHE A 445 6.88 9.72 10.63
N PHE A 446 7.67 9.27 9.65
CA PHE A 446 7.27 8.19 8.73
C PHE A 446 7.37 6.78 9.32
N PHE A 447 8.20 6.59 10.35
CA PHE A 447 8.40 5.29 11.00
C PHE A 447 7.51 5.04 12.23
N GLN A 448 6.70 6.03 12.64
CA GLN A 448 5.79 5.90 13.80
C GLN A 448 4.29 5.82 13.46
N LEU A 449 3.90 5.95 12.19
CA LEU A 449 2.53 5.70 11.72
C LEU A 449 2.32 4.22 11.37
#